data_AF-A0A0J1G4V8-F1
#
_entry.id   AF-A0A0J1G4V8-F1
#
_cell.length_a   1.000
_cell.length_b   1.000
_cell.length_c   1.000
_cell.angle_alpha   90.00
_cell.angle_beta   90.00
_cell.angle_gamma   90.00
#
_symmetry.space_group_name_H-M   'P 1'
#
loop_
_entity.id
_entity.type
_entity.pdbx_description
1 polymer ?
#
loop_
_entity_poly.entity_id
_entity_poly.type
_entity_poly.pdbx_seq_one_letter_code
_entity_poly.pdbx_strand_id
1 'polypeptide(L)' 'MSTISIIGTGGMAAAIGGLAAKAGHTVEVMSRDAAKARALAEQVGAGATTGTFGAAPAGDI' A
#
# COMPACT_ATOMS: atom_id res chain seq x y z
N MET A 1 9.38 11.76 6.75
CA MET A 1 8.22 11.17 6.06
C MET A 1 8.72 9.89 5.44
N SER A 2 8.14 8.75 5.78
CA SER A 2 8.67 7.43 5.37
C SER A 2 7.66 6.73 4.48
N THR A 3 8.17 5.95 3.52
CA THR A 3 7.36 5.10 2.65
C THR A 3 7.18 3.74 3.29
N ILE A 4 5.93 3.27 3.35
CA ILE A 4 5.57 1.95 3.89
C ILE A 4 5.03 1.11 2.74
N SER A 5 5.74 0.04 2.40
CA SER A 5 5.30 -0.91 1.38
C SER A 5 4.54 -2.07 2.00
N ILE A 6 3.32 -2.31 1.52
CA ILE A 6 2.43 -3.38 1.95
C ILE A 6 2.25 -4.37 0.79
N ILE A 7 2.75 -5.60 0.99
CA ILE A 7 2.59 -6.68 0.02
C ILE A 7 1.40 -7.55 0.43
N GLY A 8 0.31 -7.42 -0.30
CA GLY A 8 -0.96 -8.11 -0.07
C GLY A 8 -2.14 -7.15 0.03
N THR A 9 -3.34 -7.69 -0.21
CA THR A 9 -4.59 -6.90 -0.28
C THR A 9 -5.69 -7.45 0.64
N GLY A 10 -5.29 -8.00 1.78
CA GLY A 10 -6.22 -8.54 2.78
C GLY A 10 -6.76 -7.46 3.73
N GLY A 11 -7.66 -7.87 4.63
CA GLY A 11 -8.25 -6.94 5.61
C GLY A 11 -7.21 -6.26 6.52
N MET A 12 -6.13 -6.95 6.88
CA MET A 12 -5.03 -6.35 7.65
C MET A 12 -4.30 -5.25 6.86
N ALA A 13 -4.10 -5.44 5.55
CA ALA A 13 -3.45 -4.46 4.69
C ALA A 13 -4.30 -3.17 4.62
N ALA A 14 -5.62 -3.30 4.56
CA ALA A 14 -6.54 -2.15 4.63
C ALA A 14 -6.48 -1.40 5.95
N ALA A 15 -6.48 -2.13 7.07
CA ALA A 15 -6.40 -1.49 8.39
C ALA A 15 -5.06 -0.75 8.59
N ILE A 16 -3.94 -1.43 8.30
CA ILE A 16 -2.60 -0.86 8.48
C ILE A 16 -2.35 0.28 7.50
N GLY A 17 -2.67 0.09 6.22
CA GLY A 17 -2.51 1.11 5.18
C GLY A 17 -3.33 2.37 5.48
N GLY A 18 -4.58 2.20 5.93
CA GLY A 18 -5.43 3.32 6.33
C GLY A 18 -4.87 4.11 7.52
N LEU A 19 -4.32 3.42 8.53
CA LEU A 19 -3.68 4.09 9.67
C LEU A 19 -2.39 4.81 9.27
N ALA A 20 -1.57 4.18 8.43
CA ALA A 20 -0.33 4.77 7.92
C ALA A 20 -0.58 6.04 7.10
N ALA A 21 -1.55 6.01 6.18
CA ALA A 21 -1.93 7.18 5.39
C ALA A 21 -2.46 8.31 6.28
N LYS A 22 -3.30 7.99 7.28
CA LYS A 22 -3.80 8.98 8.26
C LYS A 22 -2.69 9.60 9.10
N ALA A 23 -1.63 8.84 9.41
CA ALA A 23 -0.46 9.33 10.10
C ALA A 23 0.48 10.17 9.19
N GLY A 24 0.13 10.37 7.92
CA GLY A 24 0.90 11.16 6.97
C GLY A 24 2.07 10.40 6.34
N HIS A 25 2.06 9.06 6.37
CA HIS A 25 3.01 8.25 5.61
C HIS A 25 2.52 8.00 4.19
N THR A 26 3.45 7.79 3.27
CA THR A 26 3.14 7.28 1.93
C THR A 26 3.04 5.76 2.00
N VAL A 27 1.98 5.19 1.45
CA VAL A 27 1.72 3.75 1.45
C VAL A 27 1.82 3.24 0.03
N GLU A 28 2.72 2.30 -0.22
CA GLU A 28 2.76 1.55 -1.47
C GLU A 28 2.04 0.21 -1.26
N VAL A 29 1.09 -0.12 -2.13
CA VAL A 29 0.36 -1.39 -2.09
C VAL A 29 0.77 -2.25 -3.29
N MET A 30 1.19 -3.48 -3.01
CA MET A 30 1.61 -4.44 -4.03
C MET A 30 0.82 -5.73 -3.88
N SER A 31 0.41 -6.35 -4.98
CA SER A 31 -0.25 -7.65 -4.96
C SER A 31 -0.08 -8.36 -6.29
N ARG A 32 -0.10 -9.70 -6.26
CA ARG A 32 -0.17 -10.54 -7.47
C ARG A 32 -1.36 -10.17 -8.36
N ASP A 33 -2.43 -9.72 -7.74
CA ASP A 33 -3.62 -9.22 -8.41
C ASP A 33 -3.58 -7.68 -8.42
N ALA A 34 -3.25 -7.12 -9.58
CA ALA A 34 -3.13 -5.68 -9.77
C ALA A 34 -4.45 -4.94 -9.54
N ALA A 35 -5.59 -5.56 -9.87
CA ALA A 35 -6.90 -4.96 -9.64
C ALA A 35 -7.18 -4.84 -8.14
N LYS A 36 -6.83 -5.87 -7.36
CA LYS A 36 -6.96 -5.81 -5.90
C LYS A 36 -5.99 -4.82 -5.25
N ALA A 37 -4.76 -4.69 -5.77
CA ALA A 37 -3.82 -3.68 -5.29
C ALA A 37 -4.38 -2.27 -5.47
N ARG A 38 -4.96 -2.01 -6.65
CA ARG A 38 -5.59 -0.74 -6.97
C ARG A 38 -6.80 -0.46 -6.09
N ALA A 39 -7.70 -1.42 -5.95
CA ALA A 39 -8.88 -1.26 -5.08
C ALA A 39 -8.49 -0.95 -3.64
N LEU A 40 -7.44 -1.60 -3.12
CA LEU A 40 -6.94 -1.31 -1.78
C LEU A 40 -6.31 0.09 -1.68
N ALA A 41 -5.48 0.50 -2.65
CA ALA A 41 -4.91 1.85 -2.67
C ALA A 41 -6.01 2.92 -2.72
N GLU A 42 -7.06 2.71 -3.52
CA GLU A 42 -8.23 3.58 -3.58
C GLU A 42 -8.99 3.62 -2.25
N GLN A 43 -9.11 2.48 -1.55
CA GLN A 43 -9.73 2.41 -0.22
C GLN A 43 -8.92 3.17 0.84
N VAL A 44 -7.59 3.12 0.77
CA VAL A 44 -6.69 3.83 1.70
C VAL A 44 -6.71 5.34 1.44
N GLY A 45 -6.85 5.75 0.18
CA GLY A 45 -7.07 7.14 -0.21
C GLY A 45 -5.79 7.96 -0.36
N ALA A 46 -5.86 9.26 -0.05
CA ALA A 46 -4.77 10.20 -0.27
C ALA A 46 -3.51 9.80 0.54
N GLY A 47 -2.46 9.38 -0.19
CA GLY A 47 -1.23 8.86 0.39
C GLY A 47 -0.91 7.42 -0.01
N ALA A 48 -1.83 6.71 -0.68
CA ALA A 48 -1.59 5.37 -1.19
C ALA A 48 -1.31 5.33 -2.70
N THR A 49 -0.33 4.54 -3.10
CA THR A 49 0.02 4.23 -4.50
C THR A 49 0.11 2.72 -4.68
N THR A 50 0.08 2.25 -5.93
CA THR A 50 0.28 0.84 -6.25
C THR A 50 1.69 0.60 -6.79
N GLY A 51 2.38 -0.41 -6.25
CA GLY A 51 3.64 -0.92 -6.81
C GLY A 51 3.42 -2.14 -7.71
N THR A 52 4.40 -2.45 -8.56
CA THR A 52 4.35 -3.62 -9.46
C THR A 52 4.79 -4.88 -8.72
N PHE A 53 3.99 -5.94 -8.75
CA PHE A 53 4.36 -7.20 -8.11
C PHE A 53 5.71 -7.74 -8.63
N GLY A 54 6.61 -8.08 -7.71
CA GLY A 54 7.96 -8.56 -8.03
C GLY A 54 9.00 -7.45 -8.25
N ALA A 55 8.60 -6.18 -8.28
CA ALA A 55 9.54 -5.06 -8.17
C ALA A 55 10.08 -4.95 -6.73
N ALA A 56 11.22 -4.28 -6.58
CA ALA A 56 11.72 -3.90 -5.26
C ALA A 56 10.73 -2.92 -4.60
N PRO A 57 10.32 -3.15 -3.34
CA PRO A 57 9.49 -2.20 -2.62
C PRO A 57 10.15 -0.82 -2.48
N ALA A 58 9.35 0.24 -2.50
CA ALA A 58 9.84 1.61 -2.35
C ALA A 58 10.22 1.97 -0.90
N GLY A 59 9.69 1.24 0.08
CA GLY A 59 10.15 1.32 1.47
C GLY A 59 11.50 0.64 1.66
N ASP A 60 12.27 1.12 2.63
CA ASP A 60 13.54 0.51 3.04
C ASP A 60 13.29 -0.86 3.71
N ILE A 61 14.15 -1.86 3.42
CA ILE A 61 14.10 -3.25 3.92
C ILE A 61 15.42 -3.64 4.57
#